data_AF-A0A7L8D9N1-F1
#
_entry.id   AF-A0A7L8D9N1-F1
#
_cell.length_a   1.000
_cell.length_b   1.000
_cell.length_c   1.000
_cell.angle_alpha   90.00
_cell.angle_beta   90.00
_cell.angle_gamma   90.00
#
_symmetry.space_group_name_H-M   'P 1'
#
loop_
_entity.id
_entity.type
_entity.pdbx_description
1 polymer ?
#
loop_
_entity_poly.entity_id
_entity_poly.type
_entity_poly.pdbx_seq_one_letter_code
_entity_poly.pdbx_strand_id
1 'polypeptide(L)'
;MNLSFFDQFMTPHLLGIPLILIATLFPTLLYPHPGNRWIPNRLTTLQLWLLNLITKQLLLPLNKKGHKWALVLTSLMTFLLTINLLGLLPYTFTPTTQLSMNMALAFPLWLATLLTGLRNQPSISLGHLLPEGTPTPLIPALILIETTSLLIRPLALGVRLTANLTAGHLLIQLISTASMALLPIMPAVSLLTTSILLLLTILEVAVAMIQAYVFVLLLSLYLQENI
;
A
#
# COMPACT_ATOMS: atom_id res chain seq x y z
N MET A 1 -20.69 21.32 -14.42
CA MET A 1 -19.28 20.87 -14.52
C MET A 1 -18.75 20.37 -13.17
N ASN A 2 -19.55 19.69 -12.33
CA ASN A 2 -19.11 19.24 -10.99
C ASN A 2 -18.64 17.78 -10.92
N LEU A 3 -18.67 17.04 -12.04
CA LEU A 3 -18.34 15.59 -12.07
C LEU A 3 -16.93 15.26 -12.59
N SER A 4 -16.25 16.17 -13.30
CA SER A 4 -15.07 15.82 -14.09
C SER A 4 -13.82 15.39 -13.31
N PHE A 5 -13.68 15.79 -12.04
CA PHE A 5 -12.48 15.47 -11.26
C PHE A 5 -12.57 14.11 -10.56
N PHE A 6 -13.77 13.69 -10.17
CA PHE A 6 -13.98 12.43 -9.45
C PHE A 6 -14.32 11.25 -10.38
N ASP A 7 -14.65 11.52 -11.64
CA ASP A 7 -14.93 10.48 -12.64
C ASP A 7 -13.77 9.49 -12.82
N GLN A 8 -12.51 9.91 -12.59
CA GLN A 8 -11.35 9.01 -12.65
C GLN A 8 -11.33 7.93 -11.57
N PHE A 9 -12.01 8.17 -10.43
CA PHE A 9 -12.11 7.21 -9.33
C PHE A 9 -13.34 6.32 -9.45
N MET A 10 -14.28 6.65 -10.35
CA MET A 10 -15.44 5.81 -10.58
C MET A 10 -15.00 4.50 -11.23
N THR A 11 -15.55 3.40 -10.73
CA THR A 11 -15.20 2.07 -11.21
C THR A 11 -15.61 1.93 -12.67
N PRO A 12 -14.69 1.62 -13.60
CA PRO A 12 -15.04 1.49 -15.01
C PRO A 12 -15.92 0.27 -15.21
N HIS A 13 -17.09 0.48 -15.84
CA HIS A 13 -18.00 -0.57 -16.27
C HIS A 13 -18.05 -0.60 -17.79
N LEU A 14 -17.78 -1.76 -18.39
CA LEU A 14 -18.02 -1.99 -19.82
C LEU A 14 -19.15 -3.00 -19.94
N LEU A 15 -20.22 -2.65 -20.66
CA LEU A 15 -21.38 -3.52 -20.89
C LEU A 15 -21.97 -4.12 -19.58
N GLY A 16 -21.98 -3.34 -18.49
CA GLY A 16 -22.47 -3.78 -17.19
C GLY A 16 -21.51 -4.63 -16.36
N ILE A 17 -20.35 -5.01 -16.88
CA ILE A 17 -19.33 -5.78 -16.14
C ILE A 17 -18.31 -4.80 -15.51
N PRO A 18 -18.04 -4.89 -14.20
CA PRO A 18 -16.99 -4.09 -13.56
C PRO A 18 -15.59 -4.54 -14.01
N LEU A 19 -14.78 -3.62 -14.55
CA LEU A 19 -13.41 -3.91 -15.01
C LEU A 19 -12.37 -4.00 -13.88
N ILE A 20 -12.81 -3.84 -12.63
CA ILE A 20 -11.92 -3.86 -11.45
C ILE A 20 -11.12 -5.16 -11.38
N LEU A 21 -11.76 -6.31 -11.65
CA LEU A 21 -11.09 -7.60 -11.61
C LEU A 21 -9.91 -7.65 -12.60
N ILE A 22 -10.14 -7.18 -13.83
CA ILE A 22 -9.11 -7.15 -14.88
C ILE A 22 -7.97 -6.22 -14.46
N ALA A 23 -8.29 -5.05 -13.91
CA ALA A 23 -7.29 -4.12 -13.40
C ALA A 23 -6.45 -4.72 -12.27
N THR A 24 -7.06 -5.49 -11.35
CA THR A 24 -6.33 -6.15 -10.24
C THR A 24 -5.48 -7.34 -10.70
N LEU A 25 -5.85 -8.02 -11.78
CA LEU A 25 -5.09 -9.17 -12.31
C LEU A 25 -3.94 -8.74 -13.23
N PHE A 26 -4.04 -7.58 -13.87
CA PHE A 26 -3.04 -7.08 -14.80
C PHE A 26 -1.58 -7.07 -14.27
N PRO A 27 -1.29 -6.67 -13.01
CA PRO A 27 0.07 -6.70 -12.48
C PRO A 27 0.70 -8.10 -12.47
N THR A 28 -0.10 -9.16 -12.32
CA THR A 28 0.43 -10.54 -12.33
C THR A 28 0.99 -10.93 -13.69
N LEU A 29 0.46 -10.34 -14.78
CA LEU A 29 0.94 -10.57 -16.13
C LEU A 29 2.31 -9.91 -16.39
N LEU A 30 2.64 -8.83 -15.68
CA LEU A 30 3.91 -8.10 -15.84
C LEU A 30 5.13 -8.89 -15.35
N TYR A 31 4.91 -9.90 -14.50
CA TYR A 31 5.96 -10.79 -14.00
C TYR A 31 5.98 -12.10 -14.82
N PRO A 32 6.85 -12.21 -15.86
CA PRO A 32 6.98 -13.46 -16.59
C PRO A 32 7.47 -14.57 -15.66
N HIS A 33 6.84 -15.74 -15.80
CA HIS A 33 7.27 -16.92 -15.07
C HIS A 33 8.73 -17.27 -15.42
N PRO A 34 9.58 -17.58 -14.43
CA PRO A 34 10.90 -18.11 -14.72
C PRO A 34 10.73 -19.46 -15.41
N GLY A 35 11.22 -19.58 -16.64
CA GLY A 35 11.28 -20.87 -17.32
C GLY A 35 12.30 -21.79 -16.64
N ASN A 36 12.27 -23.09 -16.95
CA ASN A 36 13.20 -24.10 -16.44
C ASN A 36 14.64 -23.98 -17.03
N ARG A 37 15.09 -22.77 -17.34
CA ARG A 37 16.38 -22.47 -17.95
C ARG A 37 17.34 -21.96 -16.87
N TRP A 38 18.57 -22.47 -16.87
CA TRP A 38 19.60 -22.06 -15.91
C TRP A 38 20.01 -20.58 -16.05
N ILE A 39 20.00 -20.07 -17.28
CA ILE A 39 20.24 -18.65 -17.57
C ILE A 39 18.90 -18.04 -17.99
N PRO A 40 18.28 -17.20 -17.13
CA PRO A 40 17.01 -16.58 -17.45
C PRO A 40 17.24 -15.28 -18.25
N ASN A 41 16.15 -14.66 -18.74
CA ASN A 41 16.21 -13.40 -19.48
C ASN A 41 16.62 -12.23 -18.55
N ARG A 42 17.13 -11.13 -19.12
CA ARG A 42 17.55 -9.92 -18.39
C ARG A 42 16.46 -9.35 -17.48
N LEU A 43 15.21 -9.40 -17.94
CA LEU A 43 14.06 -8.95 -17.14
C LEU A 43 13.87 -9.83 -15.90
N THR A 44 13.85 -11.16 -16.10
CA THR A 44 13.71 -12.14 -15.02
C THR A 44 14.89 -12.12 -14.05
N THR A 45 16.13 -11.86 -14.51
CA THR A 45 17.27 -11.69 -13.59
C THR A 45 17.12 -10.46 -12.71
N LEU A 46 16.66 -9.34 -13.26
CA LEU A 46 16.44 -8.11 -12.49
C LEU A 46 15.29 -8.28 -11.49
N GLN A 47 14.22 -8.97 -11.90
CA GLN A 47 13.10 -9.30 -11.01
C GLN A 47 13.53 -10.22 -9.86
N LEU A 48 14.28 -11.29 -10.14
CA LEU A 48 14.81 -12.18 -9.09
C LEU A 48 15.77 -11.44 -8.15
N TRP A 49 16.63 -10.57 -8.68
CA TRP A 49 17.51 -9.75 -7.87
C TRP A 49 16.73 -8.80 -6.95
N LEU A 50 15.71 -8.12 -7.47
CA LEU A 50 14.85 -7.22 -6.70
C LEU A 50 14.06 -7.98 -5.62
N LEU A 51 13.49 -9.14 -5.95
CA LEU A 51 12.80 -10.01 -4.99
C LEU A 51 13.74 -10.46 -3.87
N ASN A 52 14.97 -10.86 -4.18
CA ASN A 52 15.96 -11.27 -3.20
C ASN A 52 16.40 -10.12 -2.27
N LEU A 53 16.48 -8.89 -2.79
CA LEU A 53 16.76 -7.73 -1.96
C LEU A 53 15.60 -7.42 -1.01
N ILE A 54 14.37 -7.44 -1.52
CA ILE A 54 13.16 -7.20 -0.72
C ILE A 54 13.03 -8.26 0.38
N THR A 55 13.19 -9.55 0.04
CA THR A 55 13.11 -10.64 1.02
C THR A 55 14.17 -10.46 2.11
N LYS A 56 15.42 -10.16 1.73
CA LYS A 56 16.50 -9.92 2.69
C LYS A 56 16.18 -8.76 3.63
N GLN A 57 15.75 -7.61 3.09
CA GLN A 57 15.45 -6.43 3.91
C GLN A 57 14.27 -6.65 4.86
N LEU A 58 13.20 -7.30 4.38
CA LEU A 58 12.02 -7.59 5.21
C LEU A 58 12.30 -8.63 6.31
N LEU A 59 13.20 -9.59 6.07
CA LEU A 59 13.47 -10.67 7.01
C LEU A 59 14.55 -10.34 8.06
N LEU A 60 15.37 -9.30 7.85
CA LEU A 60 16.40 -8.88 8.82
C LEU A 60 15.87 -8.65 10.25
N PRO A 61 14.74 -7.96 10.49
CA PRO A 61 14.23 -7.76 11.84
C PRO A 61 13.46 -8.97 12.39
N LEU A 62 13.04 -9.92 11.53
CA LEU A 62 12.11 -10.99 11.89
C LEU A 62 12.80 -12.20 12.53
N ASN A 63 12.19 -12.73 13.59
CA ASN A 63 12.60 -14.00 14.22
C ASN A 63 12.37 -15.21 13.28
N LYS A 64 13.09 -16.32 13.55
CA LYS A 64 13.05 -17.55 12.73
C LYS A 64 11.65 -18.11 12.46
N LYS A 65 10.72 -17.98 13.43
CA LYS A 65 9.32 -18.39 13.27
C LYS A 65 8.59 -17.55 12.20
N GLY A 66 8.93 -16.27 12.09
CA GLY A 66 8.35 -15.33 11.13
C GLY A 66 8.80 -15.57 9.68
N HIS A 67 9.90 -16.28 9.44
CA HIS A 67 10.35 -16.57 8.07
C HIS A 67 9.35 -17.42 7.26
N LYS A 68 8.43 -18.15 7.90
CA LYS A 68 7.33 -18.84 7.20
C LYS A 68 6.42 -17.87 6.44
N TRP A 69 6.31 -16.63 6.92
CA TRP A 69 5.50 -15.57 6.32
C TRP A 69 6.22 -14.79 5.22
N ALA A 70 7.48 -15.11 4.93
CA ALA A 70 8.27 -14.41 3.91
C ALA A 70 7.56 -14.38 2.55
N LEU A 71 6.96 -15.50 2.13
CA LEU A 71 6.26 -15.60 0.85
C LEU A 71 5.07 -14.62 0.77
N VAL A 72 4.26 -14.55 1.82
CA VAL A 72 3.09 -13.67 1.87
C VAL A 72 3.50 -12.21 1.88
N LEU A 73 4.51 -11.84 2.70
CA LEU A 73 4.97 -10.46 2.80
C LEU A 73 5.60 -9.96 1.49
N THR A 74 6.37 -10.82 0.82
CA THR A 74 7.10 -10.47 -0.41
C THR A 74 6.19 -10.41 -1.63
N SER A 75 5.24 -11.36 -1.75
CA SER A 75 4.20 -11.30 -2.79
C SER A 75 3.32 -10.06 -2.62
N LEU A 76 2.96 -9.71 -1.39
CA LEU A 76 2.16 -8.52 -1.13
C LEU A 76 2.91 -7.22 -1.44
N MET A 77 4.19 -7.14 -1.07
CA MET A 77 5.05 -6.00 -1.38
C MET A 77 5.10 -5.75 -2.89
N THR A 78 5.38 -6.80 -3.66
CA THR A 78 5.48 -6.69 -5.12
C THR A 78 4.13 -6.38 -5.79
N PHE A 79 3.04 -6.93 -5.26
CA PHE A 79 1.69 -6.62 -5.72
C PHE A 79 1.31 -5.14 -5.50
N LEU A 80 1.48 -4.62 -4.28
CA LEU A 80 1.16 -3.22 -3.98
C LEU A 80 2.07 -2.25 -4.74
N LEU A 81 3.37 -2.55 -4.82
CA LEU A 81 4.34 -1.74 -5.57
C LEU A 81 3.92 -1.60 -7.04
N THR A 82 3.55 -2.71 -7.69
CA THR A 82 3.19 -2.69 -9.11
C THR A 82 1.87 -2.02 -9.38
N ILE A 83 0.82 -2.23 -8.56
CA ILE A 83 -0.46 -1.55 -8.74
C ILE A 83 -0.31 -0.03 -8.56
N ASN A 84 0.43 0.40 -7.54
CA ASN A 84 0.59 1.82 -7.27
C ASN A 84 1.40 2.51 -8.37
N LEU A 85 2.48 1.88 -8.85
CA LEU A 85 3.29 2.44 -9.96
C LEU A 85 2.54 2.46 -11.28
N LEU A 86 1.82 1.38 -11.62
CA LEU A 86 0.99 1.32 -12.82
C LEU A 86 -0.12 2.38 -12.77
N GLY A 87 -0.56 2.69 -11.55
CA GLY A 87 -1.57 3.68 -11.28
C GLY A 87 -1.26 5.11 -11.66
N LEU A 88 0.02 5.48 -11.61
CA LEU A 88 0.48 6.83 -11.94
C LEU A 88 0.53 7.09 -13.44
N LEU A 89 0.27 6.08 -14.27
CA LEU A 89 0.19 6.25 -15.71
C LEU A 89 -1.02 7.12 -16.09
N PRO A 90 -0.92 7.91 -17.17
CA PRO A 90 -2.02 8.75 -17.60
C PRO A 90 -3.23 7.89 -18.01
N TYR A 91 -4.42 8.30 -17.56
CA TYR A 91 -5.71 7.66 -17.85
C TYR A 91 -5.87 6.21 -17.36
N THR A 92 -5.03 5.75 -16.43
CA THR A 92 -5.21 4.42 -15.81
C THR A 92 -6.06 4.49 -14.56
N PHE A 93 -7.03 3.58 -14.43
CA PHE A 93 -7.80 3.39 -13.20
C PHE A 93 -6.99 2.60 -12.16
N THR A 94 -6.85 3.14 -10.96
CA THR A 94 -6.16 2.52 -9.83
C THR A 94 -7.12 1.85 -8.87
N PRO A 95 -7.12 0.51 -8.74
CA PRO A 95 -7.98 -0.16 -7.77
C PRO A 95 -7.62 0.18 -6.31
N THR A 96 -6.39 0.64 -6.04
CA THR A 96 -5.91 1.04 -4.70
C THR A 96 -6.44 2.39 -4.22
N THR A 97 -7.11 3.17 -5.06
CA THR A 97 -7.82 4.40 -4.62
C THR A 97 -9.12 4.07 -3.90
N GLN A 98 -9.71 2.91 -4.20
CA GLN A 98 -10.92 2.45 -3.55
C GLN A 98 -10.58 1.87 -2.17
N LEU A 99 -11.14 2.47 -1.12
CA LEU A 99 -10.95 2.03 0.26
C LEU A 99 -11.37 0.58 0.46
N SER A 100 -12.39 0.13 -0.26
CA SER A 100 -12.86 -1.26 -0.22
C SER A 100 -11.74 -2.26 -0.54
N MET A 101 -10.92 -2.01 -1.57
CA MET A 101 -9.84 -2.92 -1.97
C MET A 101 -8.74 -2.98 -0.91
N ASN A 102 -8.30 -1.82 -0.43
CA ASN A 102 -7.22 -1.76 0.57
C ASN A 102 -7.65 -2.38 1.90
N MET A 103 -8.91 -2.20 2.30
CA MET A 103 -9.46 -2.83 3.51
C MET A 103 -9.64 -4.33 3.35
N ALA A 104 -10.05 -4.79 2.16
CA ALA A 104 -10.12 -6.22 1.84
C ALA A 104 -8.75 -6.91 1.89
N LEU A 105 -7.66 -6.19 1.62
CA LEU A 105 -6.29 -6.69 1.81
C LEU A 105 -5.86 -6.59 3.29
N ALA A 106 -6.00 -5.41 3.90
CA ALA A 106 -5.45 -5.11 5.22
C ALA A 106 -6.12 -5.92 6.35
N PHE A 107 -7.45 -6.04 6.33
CA PHE A 107 -8.19 -6.65 7.42
C PHE A 107 -7.90 -8.16 7.57
N PRO A 108 -7.94 -9.00 6.51
CA PRO A 108 -7.62 -10.43 6.65
C PRO A 108 -6.17 -10.68 7.06
N LEU A 109 -5.21 -9.91 6.55
CA LEU A 109 -3.80 -10.08 6.90
C LEU A 109 -3.52 -9.70 8.35
N TRP A 110 -4.08 -8.58 8.79
CA TRP A 110 -4.00 -8.17 10.19
C TRP A 110 -4.66 -9.22 11.10
N LEU A 111 -5.87 -9.68 10.75
CA LEU A 111 -6.57 -10.72 11.50
C LEU A 111 -5.74 -12.00 11.57
N ALA A 112 -5.08 -12.39 10.47
CA ALA A 112 -4.24 -13.57 10.43
C ALA A 112 -3.01 -13.44 11.36
N THR A 113 -2.38 -12.26 11.43
CA THR A 113 -1.29 -12.00 12.39
C THR A 113 -1.76 -12.10 13.84
N LEU A 114 -2.94 -11.54 14.15
CA LEU A 114 -3.52 -11.59 15.48
C LEU A 114 -3.91 -13.02 15.89
N LEU A 115 -4.52 -13.79 14.98
CA LEU A 115 -4.86 -15.19 15.20
C LEU A 115 -3.61 -16.06 15.41
N THR A 116 -2.51 -15.79 14.69
CA THR A 116 -1.26 -16.50 14.94
C THR A 116 -0.65 -16.21 16.30
N GLY A 117 -0.77 -14.97 16.81
CA GLY A 117 -0.28 -14.62 18.14
C GLY A 117 -1.10 -15.27 19.26
N LEU A 118 -2.43 -15.16 19.17
CA LEU A 118 -3.34 -15.81 20.13
C LEU A 118 -3.13 -17.33 20.19
N ARG A 119 -2.85 -17.96 19.05
CA ARG A 119 -2.63 -19.42 18.99
C ARG A 119 -1.28 -19.84 19.58
N ASN A 120 -0.22 -19.08 19.34
CA ASN A 120 1.13 -19.49 19.74
C ASN A 120 1.43 -19.16 21.20
N GLN A 121 0.99 -17.99 21.70
CA GLN A 121 1.26 -17.52 23.07
C GLN A 121 0.10 -16.66 23.61
N PRO A 122 -1.01 -17.27 24.06
CA PRO A 122 -2.19 -16.53 24.52
C PRO A 122 -1.90 -15.66 25.75
N SER A 123 -1.05 -16.11 26.68
CA SER A 123 -0.71 -15.37 27.90
C SER A 123 0.13 -14.11 27.62
N ILE A 124 1.08 -14.18 26.69
CA ILE A 124 1.97 -13.07 26.35
C ILE A 124 1.24 -12.06 25.45
N SER A 125 0.42 -12.54 24.51
CA SER A 125 -0.42 -11.65 23.68
C SER A 125 -1.45 -10.87 24.49
N LEU A 126 -2.06 -11.47 25.52
CA LEU A 126 -2.93 -10.76 26.46
C LEU A 126 -2.14 -9.89 27.44
N GLY A 127 -0.91 -10.28 27.79
CA GLY A 127 0.01 -9.48 28.61
C GLY A 127 0.43 -8.16 27.95
N HIS A 128 0.57 -8.14 26.61
CA HIS A 128 0.85 -6.90 25.86
C HIS A 128 -0.25 -5.84 25.97
N LEU A 129 -1.47 -6.19 26.43
CA LEU A 129 -2.52 -5.21 26.69
C LEU A 129 -2.25 -4.37 27.96
N LEU A 130 -1.31 -4.78 28.82
CA LEU A 130 -0.88 -4.02 29.97
C LEU A 130 0.64 -3.74 29.90
N PRO A 131 1.07 -2.48 29.84
CA PRO A 131 2.45 -2.13 30.08
C PRO A 131 2.80 -2.43 31.54
N GLU A 132 3.95 -3.08 31.72
CA GLU A 132 4.52 -3.43 33.02
C GLU A 132 4.69 -2.17 33.90
N GLY A 133 4.21 -2.24 35.14
CA GLY A 133 4.38 -1.15 36.12
C GLY A 133 3.28 -0.09 36.16
N THR A 134 2.09 -0.35 35.60
CA THR A 134 0.95 0.58 35.69
C THR A 134 0.28 0.55 37.07
N PRO A 135 -0.07 1.72 37.66
CA PRO A 135 -0.77 1.78 38.94
C PRO A 135 -2.21 1.23 38.82
N THR A 136 -2.64 0.46 39.82
CA THR A 136 -3.90 -0.30 39.84
C THR A 136 -5.18 0.45 39.43
N PRO A 137 -5.40 1.75 39.74
CA PRO A 137 -6.62 2.43 39.31
C PRO A 137 -6.67 2.78 37.82
N LEU A 138 -5.53 2.87 37.12
CA LEU A 138 -5.46 3.28 35.71
C LEU A 138 -5.57 2.09 34.73
N ILE A 139 -5.50 0.86 35.26
CA ILE A 139 -5.52 -0.38 34.46
C ILE A 139 -6.77 -0.48 33.55
N PRO A 140 -8.01 -0.26 34.03
CA PRO A 140 -9.20 -0.46 33.18
C PRO A 140 -9.26 0.51 31.99
N ALA A 141 -8.82 1.76 32.20
CA ALA A 141 -8.79 2.77 31.15
C ALA A 141 -7.75 2.45 30.07
N LEU A 142 -6.58 1.95 30.48
CA LEU A 142 -5.49 1.64 29.56
C LEU A 142 -5.80 0.43 28.67
N ILE A 143 -6.43 -0.61 29.21
CA ILE A 143 -6.88 -1.76 28.41
C ILE A 143 -7.86 -1.32 27.32
N LEU A 144 -8.78 -0.41 27.63
CA LEU A 144 -9.73 0.12 26.66
C LEU A 144 -9.02 0.89 25.54
N ILE A 145 -8.01 1.70 25.88
CA ILE A 145 -7.21 2.42 24.88
C ILE A 145 -6.41 1.45 24.01
N GLU A 146 -5.74 0.45 24.59
CA GLU A 146 -4.92 -0.48 23.80
C GLU A 146 -5.79 -1.36 22.88
N THR A 147 -6.95 -1.81 23.34
CA THR A 147 -7.91 -2.54 22.49
C THR A 147 -8.41 -1.67 21.32
N THR A 148 -8.68 -0.39 21.55
CA THR A 148 -9.04 0.53 20.46
C THR A 148 -7.86 0.80 19.50
N SER A 149 -6.64 0.96 20.00
CA SER A 149 -5.41 1.14 19.22
C SER A 149 -5.17 -0.05 18.29
N LEU A 150 -5.35 -1.27 18.81
CA LEU A 150 -5.22 -2.50 18.05
C LEU A 150 -6.26 -2.61 16.93
N LEU A 151 -7.50 -2.14 17.14
CA LEU A 151 -8.55 -2.09 16.10
C LEU A 151 -8.34 -0.98 15.05
N ILE A 152 -7.79 0.17 15.44
CA ILE A 152 -7.51 1.29 14.51
C ILE A 152 -6.37 0.94 13.55
N ARG A 153 -5.47 0.04 13.93
CA ARG A 153 -4.28 -0.36 13.17
C ARG A 153 -4.54 -0.79 11.72
N PRO A 154 -5.42 -1.78 11.42
CA PRO A 154 -5.75 -2.14 10.02
C PRO A 154 -6.48 -1.02 9.27
N LEU A 155 -7.31 -0.25 9.98
CA LEU A 155 -8.02 0.92 9.45
C LEU A 155 -7.02 1.99 8.98
N ALA A 156 -6.04 2.31 9.81
CA ALA A 156 -5.01 3.30 9.53
C ALA A 156 -4.11 2.88 8.35
N LEU A 157 -3.80 1.58 8.23
CA LEU A 157 -3.04 1.05 7.09
C LEU A 157 -3.80 1.23 5.77
N GLY A 158 -5.08 0.83 5.72
CA GLY A 158 -5.91 0.92 4.52
C GLY A 158 -6.17 2.36 4.08
N VAL A 159 -6.52 3.23 5.04
CA VAL A 159 -6.77 4.66 4.78
C VAL A 159 -5.50 5.38 4.30
N ARG A 160 -4.33 5.02 4.81
CA ARG A 160 -3.06 5.66 4.38
C ARG A 160 -2.77 5.39 2.90
N LEU A 161 -2.99 4.16 2.44
CA LEU A 161 -2.80 3.79 1.04
C LEU A 161 -3.77 4.56 0.13
N THR A 162 -5.06 4.61 0.50
CA THR A 162 -6.05 5.33 -0.31
C THR A 162 -5.80 6.82 -0.32
N ALA A 163 -5.58 7.43 0.85
CA ALA A 163 -5.51 8.88 1.00
C ALA A 163 -4.36 9.44 0.16
N ASN A 164 -3.17 8.84 0.26
CA ASN A 164 -2.00 9.30 -0.48
C ASN A 164 -2.22 9.26 -1.99
N LEU A 165 -2.70 8.12 -2.52
CA LEU A 165 -2.93 7.98 -3.96
C LEU A 165 -4.09 8.85 -4.46
N THR A 166 -5.21 8.90 -3.74
CA THR A 166 -6.35 9.76 -4.14
C THR A 166 -5.99 11.24 -4.11
N ALA A 167 -5.29 11.70 -3.09
CA ALA A 167 -4.89 13.09 -2.95
C ALA A 167 -3.83 13.48 -3.98
N GLY A 168 -2.86 12.61 -4.24
CA GLY A 168 -1.85 12.80 -5.27
C GLY A 168 -2.46 12.95 -6.67
N HIS A 169 -3.35 12.03 -7.06
CA HIS A 169 -4.05 12.10 -8.35
C HIS A 169 -4.93 13.36 -8.48
N LEU A 170 -5.64 13.76 -7.42
CA LEU A 170 -6.43 14.99 -7.41
C LEU A 170 -5.52 16.24 -7.55
N LEU A 171 -4.39 16.29 -6.84
CA LEU A 171 -3.44 17.40 -6.95
C LEU A 171 -2.86 17.52 -8.35
N ILE A 172 -2.47 16.41 -8.99
CA ILE A 172 -1.98 16.39 -10.37
C ILE A 172 -3.05 16.93 -11.33
N GLN A 173 -4.31 16.54 -11.14
CA GLN A 173 -5.40 17.00 -12.01
C GLN A 173 -5.73 18.49 -11.81
N LEU A 174 -5.70 18.99 -10.57
CA LEU A 174 -5.93 20.40 -10.28
C LEU A 174 -4.82 21.29 -10.85
N ILE A 175 -3.55 20.90 -10.68
CA ILE A 175 -2.42 21.69 -11.21
C ILE A 175 -2.36 21.61 -12.74
N SER A 176 -2.68 20.47 -13.34
CA SER A 176 -2.73 20.36 -14.81
C SER A 176 -3.87 21.17 -15.42
N THR A 177 -5.06 21.19 -14.82
CA THR A 177 -6.16 22.04 -15.29
C THR A 177 -5.84 23.53 -15.11
N ALA A 178 -5.20 23.92 -14.00
CA ALA A 178 -4.72 25.28 -13.80
C ALA A 178 -3.65 25.69 -14.82
N SER A 179 -2.68 24.82 -15.12
CA SER A 179 -1.63 25.12 -16.09
C SER A 179 -2.18 25.27 -17.52
N MET A 180 -3.15 24.44 -17.92
CA MET A 180 -3.83 24.55 -19.21
C MET A 180 -4.68 25.82 -19.30
N ALA A 181 -5.37 26.20 -18.22
CA ALA A 181 -6.19 27.43 -18.19
C ALA A 181 -5.34 28.71 -18.20
N LEU A 182 -4.14 28.68 -17.62
CA LEU A 182 -3.21 29.82 -17.57
C LEU A 182 -2.42 30.00 -18.88
N LEU A 183 -2.28 28.95 -19.68
CA LEU A 183 -1.51 28.95 -20.93
C LEU A 183 -1.89 30.08 -21.91
N PRO A 184 -3.18 30.36 -22.19
CA PRO A 184 -3.56 31.46 -23.08
C PRO A 184 -3.46 32.87 -22.43
N ILE A 185 -3.46 32.97 -21.10
CA ILE A 185 -3.54 34.27 -20.38
C ILE A 185 -2.15 34.78 -19.99
N MET A 186 -1.33 33.91 -19.37
CA MET A 186 -0.02 34.27 -18.81
C MET A 186 1.00 33.12 -19.05
N PRO A 187 1.67 33.06 -20.21
CA PRO A 187 2.53 31.93 -20.58
C PRO A 187 3.76 31.75 -19.66
N ALA A 188 4.27 32.84 -19.07
CA ALA A 188 5.37 32.76 -18.11
C ALA A 188 4.95 32.05 -16.80
N VAL A 189 3.72 32.32 -16.31
CA VAL A 189 3.17 31.68 -15.11
C VAL A 189 2.79 30.24 -15.41
N SER A 190 2.25 29.95 -16.59
CA SER A 190 1.94 28.57 -16.98
C SER A 190 3.20 27.71 -16.99
N LEU A 191 4.32 28.22 -17.52
CA LEU A 191 5.61 27.50 -17.52
C LEU A 191 6.05 27.14 -16.09
N LEU A 192 5.97 28.09 -15.14
CA LEU A 192 6.25 27.83 -13.74
C LEU A 192 5.33 26.75 -13.17
N THR A 193 4.02 26.83 -13.40
CA THR A 193 3.07 25.79 -12.92
C THR A 193 3.35 24.42 -13.53
N THR A 194 3.77 24.33 -14.79
CA THR A 194 4.16 23.05 -15.41
C THR A 194 5.44 22.47 -14.82
N SER A 195 6.41 23.30 -14.41
CA SER A 195 7.59 22.81 -13.68
C SER A 195 7.23 22.23 -12.30
N ILE A 196 6.25 22.85 -11.60
CA ILE A 196 5.74 22.35 -10.33
C ILE A 196 5.00 21.02 -10.54
N LEU A 197 4.20 20.91 -11.60
CA LEU A 197 3.54 19.66 -11.97
C LEU A 197 4.55 18.52 -12.15
N LEU A 198 5.63 18.77 -12.89
CA LEU A 198 6.70 17.78 -13.10
C LEU A 198 7.33 17.36 -11.77
N LEU A 199 7.65 18.32 -10.89
CA LEU A 199 8.19 18.01 -9.56
C LEU A 199 7.21 17.16 -8.72
N LEU A 200 5.91 17.49 -8.77
CA LEU A 200 4.89 16.74 -8.05
C LEU A 200 4.76 15.32 -8.57
N THR A 201 4.84 15.10 -9.89
CA THR A 201 4.82 13.72 -10.43
C THR A 201 5.99 12.88 -9.93
N ILE A 202 7.19 13.46 -9.79
CA ILE A 202 8.35 12.76 -9.22
C ILE A 202 8.11 12.43 -7.75
N LEU A 203 7.57 13.38 -7.00
CA LEU A 203 7.20 13.16 -5.60
C LEU A 203 6.19 12.01 -5.46
N GLU A 204 5.16 11.98 -6.30
CA GLU A 204 4.12 10.96 -6.24
C GLU A 204 4.66 9.56 -6.57
N VAL A 205 5.59 9.46 -7.54
CA VAL A 205 6.30 8.20 -7.81
C VAL A 205 7.07 7.72 -6.57
N ALA A 206 7.74 8.63 -5.85
CA ALA A 206 8.43 8.29 -4.61
C ALA A 206 7.45 7.84 -3.52
N VAL A 207 6.34 8.57 -3.33
CA VAL A 207 5.29 8.25 -2.36
C VAL A 207 4.67 6.88 -2.65
N ALA A 208 4.36 6.57 -3.91
CA ALA A 208 3.82 5.28 -4.32
C ALA A 208 4.72 4.09 -3.94
N MET A 209 6.05 4.24 -4.12
CA MET A 209 7.02 3.21 -3.72
C MET A 209 7.13 3.08 -2.20
N ILE A 210 7.26 4.21 -1.48
CA ILE A 210 7.39 4.22 -0.02
C ILE A 210 6.15 3.63 0.63
N GLN A 211 4.97 3.92 0.11
CA GLN A 211 3.72 3.50 0.72
C GLN A 211 3.53 1.98 0.69
N ALA A 212 3.91 1.31 -0.40
CA ALA A 212 3.93 -0.15 -0.46
C ALA A 212 4.89 -0.75 0.59
N TYR A 213 6.08 -0.14 0.73
CA TYR A 213 7.08 -0.56 1.71
C TYR A 213 6.59 -0.40 3.15
N VAL A 214 6.06 0.76 3.51
CA VAL A 214 5.57 1.04 4.87
C VAL A 214 4.41 0.12 5.25
N PHE A 215 3.54 -0.24 4.31
CA PHE A 215 2.45 -1.19 4.56
C PHE A 215 2.99 -2.56 4.99
N VAL A 216 3.94 -3.11 4.24
CA VAL A 216 4.51 -4.44 4.51
C VAL A 216 5.39 -4.43 5.75
N LEU A 217 6.14 -3.36 5.96
CA LEU A 217 6.98 -3.20 7.14
C LEU A 217 6.13 -3.18 8.41
N LEU A 218 5.04 -2.41 8.46
CA LEU A 218 4.16 -2.39 9.62
C LEU A 218 3.52 -3.76 9.87
N LEU A 219 3.08 -4.45 8.82
CA LEU A 219 2.58 -5.82 8.94
C LEU A 219 3.65 -6.78 9.50
N SER A 220 4.91 -6.63 9.07
CA SER A 220 6.03 -7.44 9.59
C SER A 220 6.33 -7.15 11.06
N LEU A 221 6.24 -5.90 11.50
CA LEU A 221 6.39 -5.53 12.91
C LEU A 221 5.24 -6.09 13.76
N TYR A 222 4.01 -6.04 13.26
CA TYR A 222 2.86 -6.64 13.95
C TYR A 222 2.98 -8.15 14.07
N LEU A 223 3.55 -8.79 13.05
CA LEU A 223 3.86 -10.20 13.12
C LEU A 223 4.97 -10.48 14.15
N GLN A 224 5.95 -9.59 14.29
CA GLN A 224 7.02 -9.72 15.29
C GLN A 224 6.52 -9.51 16.73
N GLU A 225 5.60 -8.58 16.97
CA GLU A 225 4.94 -8.38 18.26
C GLU A 225 4.12 -9.60 18.70
N ASN A 226 3.60 -10.36 17.73
CA ASN A 226 2.70 -11.49 17.96
C ASN A 226 3.38 -12.88 17.92
N ILE A 227 4.70 -13.01 17.76
CA ILE A 227 5.41 -14.30 17.59
C ILE A 227 6.36 -14.64 18.75
#